data_AF-A0A662S1A8-F1
#
_entry.id   AF-A0A662S1A8-F1
#
_cell.length_a   1.000
_cell.length_b   1.000
_cell.length_c   1.000
_cell.angle_alpha   90.00
_cell.angle_beta   90.00
_cell.angle_gamma   90.00
#
_symmetry.space_group_name_H-M   'P 1'
#
loop_
_entity.id
_entity.type
_entity.pdbx_description
1 polymer ?
#
loop_
_entity_poly.entity_id
_entity_poly.type
_entity_poly.pdbx_seq_one_letter_code
_entity_poly.pdbx_strand_id
1 'polypeptide(L)'
;MSHSLLIKEALRKREIFKNLDKYLRRIKEIIRGLDENAEIYLFGSVVTGESLYSSDIDILVITELKPQVIIRELWKEGIGDPFEVHVYPPKYLPQFKRRANLKKL
;
A
#
# COMPACT_ATOMS: atom_id res chain seq x y z
N MET A 1 7.85 24.84 -6.20
CA MET A 1 8.26 23.99 -5.07
C MET A 1 9.67 24.38 -4.63
N SER A 2 9.93 24.67 -3.36
CA SER A 2 11.29 25.01 -2.87
C SER A 2 12.13 23.73 -2.74
N HIS A 3 13.43 23.80 -3.06
CA HIS A 3 14.37 22.68 -2.96
C HIS A 3 14.39 22.02 -1.56
N SER A 4 14.14 22.84 -0.52
CA SER A 4 14.01 22.39 0.88
C SER A 4 12.82 21.46 1.14
N LEU A 5 11.70 21.66 0.42
CA LEU A 5 10.50 20.85 0.58
C LEU A 5 10.71 19.44 0.01
N LEU A 6 11.35 19.34 -1.16
CA LEU A 6 11.67 18.07 -1.80
C LEU A 6 12.59 17.20 -0.94
N ILE A 7 13.61 17.81 -0.31
CA ILE A 7 14.52 17.10 0.61
C ILE A 7 13.74 16.58 1.82
N LYS A 8 12.84 17.39 2.39
CA LYS A 8 12.03 17.00 3.55
C LYS A 8 11.09 15.84 3.21
N GLU A 9 10.46 15.85 2.06
CA GLU A 9 9.61 14.75 1.58
C GLU A 9 10.41 13.46 1.35
N ALA A 10 11.58 13.56 0.71
CA ALA A 10 12.46 12.40 0.50
C ALA A 10 12.90 11.76 1.83
N LEU A 11 13.26 12.58 2.82
CA LEU A 11 13.60 12.09 4.17
C LEU A 11 12.40 11.42 4.87
N ARG A 12 11.20 11.99 4.73
CA ARG A 12 9.96 11.40 5.27
C ARG A 12 9.67 10.05 4.63
N LYS A 13 9.68 9.96 3.29
CA LYS A 13 9.47 8.68 2.58
C LYS A 13 10.51 7.66 2.98
N ARG A 14 11.80 8.04 3.06
CA ARG A 14 12.89 7.16 3.51
C ARG A 14 12.64 6.56 4.90
N GLU A 15 12.16 7.35 5.85
CA GLU A 15 11.88 6.85 7.19
C GLU A 15 10.69 5.88 7.22
N ILE A 16 9.68 6.11 6.37
CA ILE A 16 8.56 5.17 6.18
C ILE A 16 9.07 3.86 5.59
N PHE A 17 9.93 3.91 4.56
CA PHE A 17 10.54 2.71 3.96
C PHE A 17 11.38 1.90 4.94
N LYS A 18 12.19 2.55 5.81
CA LYS A 18 12.93 1.84 6.87
C LYS A 18 12.03 1.09 7.83
N ASN A 19 10.83 1.60 8.06
CA ASN A 19 9.84 1.02 8.96
C ASN A 19 8.72 0.30 8.21
N LEU A 20 8.92 -0.04 6.93
CA LEU A 20 7.87 -0.51 6.03
C LEU A 20 7.12 -1.72 6.60
N ASP A 21 7.84 -2.69 7.14
CA ASP A 21 7.24 -3.90 7.72
C ASP A 21 6.24 -3.59 8.85
N LYS A 22 6.50 -2.55 9.64
CA LYS A 22 5.58 -2.11 10.71
C LYS A 22 4.29 -1.56 10.10
N TYR A 23 4.41 -0.72 9.07
CA TYR A 23 3.25 -0.17 8.38
C TYR A 23 2.45 -1.26 7.65
N LEU A 24 3.12 -2.17 6.93
CA LEU A 24 2.45 -3.27 6.22
C LEU A 24 1.67 -4.18 7.19
N ARG A 25 2.23 -4.49 8.37
CA ARG A 25 1.51 -5.22 9.43
C ARG A 25 0.27 -4.45 9.88
N ARG A 26 0.40 -3.17 10.17
CA ARG A 26 -0.72 -2.33 10.61
C ARG A 26 -1.82 -2.24 9.55
N ILE A 27 -1.46 -2.07 8.28
CA ILE A 27 -2.40 -2.04 7.15
C ILE A 27 -3.17 -3.36 7.06
N LYS A 28 -2.45 -4.49 7.16
CA LYS A 28 -3.05 -5.81 7.16
C LYS A 28 -4.04 -6.00 8.30
N GLU A 29 -3.68 -5.58 9.52
CA GLU A 29 -4.55 -5.65 10.69
C GLU A 29 -5.84 -4.84 10.49
N ILE A 30 -5.73 -3.58 10.04
CA ILE A 30 -6.88 -2.70 9.80
C ILE A 30 -7.82 -3.31 8.76
N ILE A 31 -7.28 -3.73 7.61
CA ILE A 31 -8.09 -4.28 6.52
C ILE A 31 -8.76 -5.59 6.95
N ARG A 32 -8.04 -6.50 7.63
CA ARG A 32 -8.62 -7.74 8.13
C ARG A 32 -9.64 -7.55 9.24
N GLY A 33 -9.55 -6.45 9.99
CA GLY A 33 -10.60 -6.05 10.93
C GLY A 33 -11.89 -5.63 10.24
N LEU A 34 -11.83 -5.16 8.99
CA LEU A 34 -13.00 -4.80 8.19
C LEU A 34 -13.55 -5.99 7.40
N ASP A 35 -12.67 -6.81 6.83
CA ASP A 35 -13.00 -8.03 6.08
C ASP A 35 -11.90 -9.08 6.28
N GLU A 36 -12.21 -10.12 7.05
CA GLU A 36 -11.29 -11.21 7.35
C GLU A 36 -10.84 -11.99 6.10
N ASN A 37 -11.65 -11.96 5.03
CA ASN A 37 -11.40 -12.68 3.77
C ASN A 37 -10.61 -11.84 2.75
N ALA A 38 -10.33 -10.57 3.05
CA ALA A 38 -9.59 -9.71 2.15
C ALA A 38 -8.18 -10.26 1.88
N GLU A 39 -7.80 -10.31 0.61
CA GLU A 39 -6.43 -10.62 0.20
C GLU A 39 -5.64 -9.35 -0.03
N ILE A 40 -4.46 -9.26 0.57
CA ILE A 40 -3.66 -8.04 0.60
C ILE A 40 -2.27 -8.36 0.05
N TYR A 41 -1.82 -7.53 -0.88
CA TYR A 41 -0.57 -7.72 -1.59
C TYR A 41 0.20 -6.41 -1.66
N LEU A 42 1.50 -6.47 -1.40
CA LEU A 42 2.44 -5.47 -1.89
C LEU A 42 2.71 -5.77 -3.36
N PHE A 43 2.66 -4.76 -4.22
CA PHE A 43 2.97 -4.90 -5.65
C PHE A 43 3.79 -3.72 -6.16
N GLY A 44 4.03 -3.69 -7.47
CA GLY A 44 4.74 -2.58 -8.11
C GLY A 44 6.26 -2.57 -7.85
N SER A 45 6.86 -1.40 -8.01
CA SER A 45 8.32 -1.21 -8.01
C SER A 45 9.01 -1.55 -6.68
N VAL A 46 8.25 -1.55 -5.57
CA VAL A 46 8.76 -1.95 -4.25
C VAL A 46 9.05 -3.46 -4.20
N VAL A 47 8.33 -4.27 -4.96
CA VAL A 47 8.57 -5.72 -5.02
C VAL A 47 9.82 -6.05 -5.86
N THR A 48 10.14 -5.23 -6.88
CA THR A 48 11.31 -5.45 -7.76
C THR A 48 12.60 -4.83 -7.22
N GLY A 49 12.53 -3.96 -6.20
CA GLY A 49 13.69 -3.40 -5.52
C GLY A 49 14.39 -2.25 -6.26
N GLU A 50 13.84 -1.78 -7.39
CA GLU A 50 14.51 -0.83 -8.29
C GLU A 50 14.39 0.65 -7.87
N SER A 51 13.54 1.00 -6.90
CA SER A 51 13.26 2.43 -6.58
C SER A 51 12.82 2.66 -5.12
N LEU A 52 13.57 2.09 -4.18
CA LEU A 52 13.26 2.01 -2.74
C LEU A 52 13.03 3.33 -1.98
N TYR A 53 13.24 4.51 -2.58
CA TYR A 53 13.22 5.78 -1.81
C TYR A 53 12.42 6.93 -2.44
N SER A 54 12.03 6.83 -3.72
CA SER A 54 11.17 7.82 -4.40
C SER A 54 9.83 7.24 -4.85
N SER A 55 9.68 5.92 -4.91
CA SER A 55 8.44 5.28 -5.32
C SER A 55 7.35 5.38 -4.27
N ASP A 56 6.12 5.42 -4.74
CA ASP A 56 4.95 5.15 -3.92
C ASP A 56 4.87 3.66 -3.57
N ILE A 57 4.24 3.34 -2.45
CA ILE A 57 4.12 1.98 -1.92
C ILE A 57 2.74 1.44 -2.33
N ASP A 58 2.72 0.71 -3.44
CA ASP A 58 1.52 0.13 -4.03
C ASP A 58 1.01 -1.08 -3.24
N ILE A 59 -0.21 -0.97 -2.73
CA ILE A 59 -0.90 -2.02 -1.97
C ILE A 59 -2.19 -2.40 -2.70
N LEU A 60 -2.28 -3.65 -3.11
CA LEU A 60 -3.48 -4.21 -3.73
C LEU A 60 -4.31 -4.90 -2.65
N VAL A 61 -5.58 -4.52 -2.56
CA VAL A 61 -6.58 -5.11 -1.67
C VAL A 61 -7.67 -5.74 -2.53
N ILE A 62 -7.86 -7.04 -2.35
CA ILE A 62 -8.92 -7.80 -3.01
C ILE A 62 -10.01 -8.12 -1.99
N THR A 63 -11.18 -7.51 -2.17
CA THR A 63 -12.32 -7.60 -1.24
C THR A 63 -13.62 -7.24 -1.95
N GLU A 64 -14.76 -7.69 -1.43
CA GLU A 64 -16.09 -7.24 -1.84
C GLU A 64 -16.48 -5.87 -1.23
N LEU A 65 -15.71 -5.38 -0.25
CA LEU A 65 -15.94 -4.07 0.34
C LEU A 65 -15.69 -2.94 -0.67
N LYS A 66 -16.47 -1.87 -0.53
CA LYS A 66 -16.30 -0.68 -1.35
C LYS A 66 -14.94 -0.01 -1.04
N PRO A 67 -14.21 0.49 -2.07
CA PRO A 67 -12.92 1.15 -1.88
C PRO A 67 -12.93 2.27 -0.82
N GLN A 68 -14.00 3.05 -0.75
CA GLN A 68 -14.12 4.17 0.19
C GLN A 68 -14.13 3.71 1.65
N VAL A 69 -14.60 2.50 1.95
CA VAL A 69 -14.59 1.94 3.32
C VAL A 69 -13.15 1.68 3.74
N ILE A 70 -12.38 1.00 2.89
CA ILE A 70 -10.97 0.67 3.14
C ILE A 70 -10.13 1.94 3.25
N ILE A 71 -10.21 2.83 2.25
CA ILE A 71 -9.38 4.04 2.18
C ILE A 71 -9.65 4.96 3.38
N ARG A 72 -10.93 5.15 3.75
CA ARG A 72 -11.30 5.99 4.89
C ARG A 72 -10.72 5.46 6.20
N GLU A 73 -10.77 4.14 6.41
CA GLU A 73 -10.28 3.57 7.66
C GLU A 73 -8.76 3.64 7.76
N LEU A 74 -8.05 3.41 6.66
CA LEU A 74 -6.60 3.61 6.60
C LEU A 74 -6.21 5.08 6.89
N TRP A 75 -6.93 6.04 6.32
CA TRP A 75 -6.68 7.46 6.55
C TRP A 75 -6.90 7.88 8.01
N LYS A 76 -7.95 7.39 8.67
CA LYS A 76 -8.17 7.66 10.11
C LYS A 76 -7.01 7.18 10.98
N GLU A 77 -6.37 6.09 10.57
CA GLU A 77 -5.21 5.49 11.24
C GLU A 77 -3.87 6.13 10.82
N GLY A 78 -3.92 7.23 10.05
CA GLY A 78 -2.73 7.96 9.60
C GLY A 78 -1.98 7.30 8.44
N ILE A 79 -2.62 6.35 7.75
CA ILE A 79 -2.05 5.67 6.59
C ILE A 79 -2.53 6.34 5.31
N GLY A 80 -1.70 7.26 4.80
CA GLY A 80 -1.88 7.95 3.52
C GLY A 80 -0.58 7.92 2.71
N ASP A 81 -0.20 9.04 2.07
CA ASP A 81 1.07 9.15 1.36
C ASP A 81 2.26 8.68 2.23
N PRO A 82 3.15 7.80 1.72
CA PRO A 82 3.32 7.37 0.32
C PRO A 82 2.60 6.06 -0.05
N PHE A 83 1.66 5.57 0.76
CA PHE A 83 0.92 4.34 0.47
C PHE A 83 -0.20 4.60 -0.54
N GLU A 84 -0.12 3.93 -1.69
CA GLU A 84 -1.17 3.94 -2.71
C GLU A 84 -1.97 2.65 -2.63
N VAL A 85 -3.23 2.77 -2.21
CA VAL A 85 -4.09 1.61 -1.93
C VAL A 85 -5.09 1.43 -3.07
N HIS A 86 -4.94 0.30 -3.75
CA HIS A 86 -5.74 -0.11 -4.89
C HIS A 86 -6.72 -1.19 -4.45
N VAL A 87 -8.03 -0.91 -4.50
CA VAL A 87 -9.06 -1.84 -4.02
C VAL A 87 -9.88 -2.38 -5.19
N TYR A 88 -9.93 -3.70 -5.33
CA TYR A 88 -10.64 -4.38 -6.41
C TYR A 88 -11.44 -5.59 -5.92
N PRO A 89 -12.55 -5.93 -6.58
CA PRO A 89 -13.27 -7.19 -6.33
C PRO A 89 -12.43 -8.44 -6.68
N PRO A 90 -12.72 -9.61 -6.05
CA PRO A 90 -12.06 -10.89 -6.29
C PRO A 90 -11.89 -11.29 -7.76
N LYS A 91 -12.84 -10.95 -8.62
CA LYS A 91 -12.79 -11.26 -10.06
C LYS A 91 -11.58 -10.67 -10.81
N TYR A 92 -10.92 -9.65 -10.26
CA TYR A 92 -9.75 -9.01 -10.87
C TYR A 92 -8.41 -9.65 -10.46
N LEU A 93 -8.37 -10.42 -9.37
CA LEU A 93 -7.12 -11.03 -8.87
C LEU A 93 -6.37 -11.88 -9.93
N PRO A 94 -7.03 -12.67 -10.79
CA PRO A 94 -6.32 -13.41 -11.84
C PRO A 94 -5.55 -12.52 -12.82
N GLN A 95 -6.03 -11.29 -13.08
CA GLN A 95 -5.37 -10.35 -13.99
C GLN A 95 -4.08 -9.81 -13.36
N PHE A 96 -4.13 -9.45 -12.08
CA PHE A 96 -2.96 -8.99 -11.32
C PHE A 96 -1.91 -10.08 -11.18
N LYS A 97 -2.30 -11.32 -10.82
CA LYS A 97 -1.37 -12.46 -10.73
C LYS A 97 -0.64 -12.76 -12.04
N ARG A 98 -1.22 -12.42 -13.20
CA ARG A 98 -0.60 -12.60 -14.52
C ARG A 98 0.33 -11.47 -14.94
N ARG A 99 0.11 -10.25 -14.46
CA ARG A 99 0.71 -9.02 -15.01
C ARG A 99 1.64 -8.30 -14.03
N ALA A 100 1.58 -8.61 -12.75
CA ALA A 100 2.32 -7.91 -11.71
C ALA A 100 3.02 -8.89 -10.76
N ASN A 101 4.15 -8.45 -10.22
CA ASN A 101 4.82 -9.13 -9.12
C ASN A 101 4.06 -8.82 -7.82
N LEU A 102 3.44 -9.84 -7.24
CA LEU A 102 2.65 -9.71 -6.02
C LEU A 102 3.37 -10.41 -4.86
N LYS A 103 3.56 -9.70 -3.75
CA LYS A 103 3.99 -10.26 -2.48
C LYS A 103 2.82 -10.20 -1.50
N LYS A 104 2.29 -11.36 -1.13
CA LYS A 104 1.17 -11.44 -0.16
C LYS A 104 1.63 -10.95 1.22
N LEU A 105 0.79 -10.14 1.87
CA LEU A 105 1.03 -9.61 3.22
C LEU A 105 0.50 -10.51 4.31
#